data_AF-A0A0Q4NFL5-F1
#
_entry.id   AF-A0A0Q4NFL5-F1
#
_cell.length_a   1.000
_cell.length_b   1.000
_cell.length_c   1.000
_cell.angle_alpha   90.00
_cell.angle_beta   90.00
_cell.angle_gamma   90.00
#
_symmetry.space_group_name_H-M   'P 1'
#
loop_
_entity.id
_entity.type
_entity.pdbx_description
1 polymer ?
#
loop_
_entity_poly.entity_id
_entity_poly.type
_entity_poly.pdbx_seq_one_letter_code
_entity_poly.pdbx_strand_id
1 'polypeptide(L)'
;MIMSRLNLSATNKAFKKALSEPIKSLYHYNGCGFFDGGCLLLADALVLWSGGDLKLGGCVREAHKRTIDVDHWFVTTERLDSLLCLDANGLMTPSAFIRYWEHVEALGQIMFRIQPSPRVDGEIPRDLMFSKLLSNQLEQALGPYEQWIAEVIQNCVSSQGPGALPR
;
A
#
# COMPACT_ATOMS: atom_id res chain seq x y z
N MET A 1 18.60 -17.57 10.49
CA MET A 1 17.66 -17.41 9.36
C MET A 1 18.06 -16.14 8.62
N ILE A 2 18.58 -16.26 7.39
CA ILE A 2 19.03 -15.11 6.61
C ILE A 2 17.77 -14.42 6.08
N MET A 3 17.42 -13.25 6.63
CA MET A 3 16.39 -12.38 6.06
C MET A 3 16.87 -11.91 4.69
N SER A 4 16.38 -12.54 3.63
CA SER A 4 16.70 -12.16 2.26
C SER A 4 16.28 -10.70 2.00
N ARG A 5 17.17 -9.89 1.46
CA ARG A 5 16.83 -8.53 1.00
C ARG A 5 15.86 -8.65 -0.16
N LEU A 6 14.57 -8.42 0.08
CA LEU A 6 13.56 -8.33 -0.97
C LEU A 6 13.95 -7.17 -1.91
N ASN A 7 14.35 -7.46 -3.15
CA ASN A 7 14.59 -6.43 -4.15
C ASN A 7 13.27 -5.96 -4.77
N LEU A 8 12.62 -4.99 -4.12
CA LEU A 8 11.33 -4.45 -4.56
C LEU A 8 11.47 -3.31 -5.60
N SER A 9 12.69 -2.96 -6.02
CA SER A 9 12.91 -1.77 -6.84
C SER A 9 12.24 -1.86 -8.22
N ALA A 10 12.32 -3.02 -8.89
CA ALA A 10 11.73 -3.22 -10.21
C ALA A 10 10.20 -3.21 -10.12
N THR A 11 9.65 -3.96 -9.17
CA THR A 11 8.21 -3.99 -8.84
C THR A 11 7.69 -2.58 -8.56
N ASN A 12 8.36 -1.82 -7.70
CA ASN A 12 7.91 -0.47 -7.33
C ASN A 12 7.99 0.50 -8.50
N LYS A 13 8.99 0.37 -9.38
CA LYS A 13 9.09 1.20 -10.58
C LYS A 13 7.92 0.95 -11.54
N ALA A 14 7.59 -0.31 -11.80
CA ALA A 14 6.46 -0.67 -12.64
C ALA A 14 5.14 -0.23 -12.03
N PHE A 15 4.96 -0.48 -10.73
CA PHE A 15 3.75 -0.10 -9.99
C PHE A 15 3.52 1.42 -9.97
N LYS A 16 4.55 2.21 -9.62
CA LYS A 16 4.44 3.68 -9.64
C LYS A 16 4.13 4.24 -11.02
N LYS A 17 4.69 3.63 -12.08
CA LYS A 17 4.38 4.02 -13.46
C LYS A 17 2.90 3.74 -13.79
N ALA A 18 2.39 2.58 -13.39
CA ALA A 18 0.99 2.21 -13.61
C ALA A 18 0.00 3.10 -12.82
N LEU A 19 0.42 3.62 -11.66
CA LEU A 19 -0.39 4.52 -10.85
C LEU A 19 -0.52 5.94 -11.39
N SER A 20 0.20 6.34 -12.45
CA SER A 20 0.17 7.74 -12.90
C SER A 20 -1.22 8.23 -13.31
N GLU A 21 -2.00 7.43 -14.04
CA GLU A 21 -3.37 7.78 -14.46
C GLU A 21 -4.42 7.62 -13.34
N PRO A 22 -4.38 6.54 -12.52
CA PRO A 22 -5.20 6.46 -11.31
C PRO A 22 -5.01 7.63 -10.34
N ILE A 23 -3.76 8.06 -10.11
CA ILE A 23 -3.45 9.19 -9.23
C ILE A 23 -4.00 10.51 -9.81
N LYS A 24 -3.87 10.74 -11.13
CA LYS A 24 -4.52 11.90 -11.77
C LYS A 24 -6.03 11.87 -11.59
N SER A 25 -6.66 10.71 -11.75
CA SER A 25 -8.10 10.54 -11.53
C SER A 25 -8.51 10.87 -10.10
N LEU A 26 -7.71 10.49 -9.10
CA LEU A 26 -7.88 10.87 -7.70
C LEU A 26 -7.88 12.41 -7.54
N TYR A 27 -6.85 13.10 -8.04
CA TYR A 27 -6.75 14.56 -7.96
C TYR A 27 -7.96 15.28 -8.58
N HIS A 28 -8.51 14.76 -9.68
CA HIS A 28 -9.67 15.36 -10.36
C HIS A 28 -11.00 15.11 -9.65
N TYR A 29 -11.12 14.06 -8.85
CA TYR A 29 -12.39 13.63 -8.25
C TYR A 29 -12.74 14.42 -6.98
N ASN A 30 -11.78 14.66 -6.09
CA ASN A 30 -12.00 15.32 -4.80
C ASN A 30 -11.34 16.72 -4.70
N GLY A 31 -10.64 17.17 -5.74
CA GLY A 31 -9.86 18.42 -5.70
C GLY A 31 -8.73 18.40 -4.66
N CYS A 32 -8.39 17.22 -4.16
CA CYS A 32 -7.60 16.95 -2.96
C CYS A 32 -6.60 15.82 -3.27
N GLY A 33 -5.36 15.91 -2.80
CA GLY A 33 -4.32 14.98 -3.21
C GLY A 33 -4.46 13.58 -2.61
N PHE A 34 -3.48 12.72 -2.90
CA PHE A 34 -3.33 11.42 -2.23
C PHE A 34 -3.28 11.53 -0.69
N PHE A 35 -2.72 12.63 -0.18
CA PHE A 35 -2.58 12.93 1.25
C PHE A 35 -3.85 13.47 1.90
N ASP A 36 -4.80 13.93 1.10
CA ASP A 36 -6.09 14.44 1.54
C ASP A 36 -7.11 13.33 1.27
N GLY A 37 -7.08 12.24 2.04
CA GLY A 37 -8.04 11.11 1.97
C GLY A 37 -8.05 10.25 0.69
N GLY A 38 -7.31 10.62 -0.36
CA GLY A 38 -7.14 9.80 -1.57
C GLY A 38 -6.48 8.44 -1.29
N CYS A 39 -5.69 8.32 -0.22
CA CYS A 39 -5.10 7.07 0.22
C CYS A 39 -6.13 5.99 0.60
N LEU A 40 -7.28 6.37 1.17
CA LEU A 40 -8.35 5.42 1.50
C LEU A 40 -9.00 4.85 0.23
N LEU A 41 -9.33 5.72 -0.73
CA LEU A 41 -9.92 5.32 -2.01
C LEU A 41 -8.98 4.41 -2.80
N LEU A 42 -7.68 4.70 -2.80
CA LEU A 42 -6.69 3.83 -3.42
C LEU A 42 -6.58 2.49 -2.69
N ALA A 43 -6.54 2.50 -1.35
CA ALA A 43 -6.45 1.27 -0.57
C ALA A 43 -7.68 0.37 -0.81
N ASP A 44 -8.88 0.92 -0.86
CA ASP A 44 -10.09 0.19 -1.23
C ASP A 44 -10.04 -0.36 -2.65
N ALA A 45 -9.56 0.45 -3.60
CA ALA A 45 -9.37 0.01 -4.99
C ALA A 45 -8.40 -1.18 -5.09
N LEU A 46 -7.32 -1.17 -4.30
CA LEU A 46 -6.37 -2.28 -4.22
C LEU A 46 -7.00 -3.54 -3.60
N VAL A 47 -7.80 -3.39 -2.54
CA VAL A 47 -8.57 -4.50 -1.95
C VAL A 47 -9.51 -5.11 -3.00
N LEU A 48 -10.24 -4.28 -3.75
CA LEU A 48 -11.14 -4.73 -4.82
C LEU A 48 -10.40 -5.42 -5.96
N TRP A 49 -9.29 -4.83 -6.44
CA TRP A 49 -8.47 -5.39 -7.51
C TRP A 49 -7.90 -6.76 -7.14
N SER A 50 -7.52 -6.95 -5.87
CA SER A 50 -6.99 -8.23 -5.37
C SER A 50 -8.03 -9.30 -5.05
N GLY A 51 -9.31 -9.05 -5.28
CA GLY A 51 -10.38 -9.97 -4.85
C GLY A 51 -10.43 -10.17 -3.32
N GLY A 52 -9.92 -9.21 -2.55
CA GLY A 52 -9.86 -9.26 -1.08
C GLY A 52 -8.65 -9.99 -0.51
N ASP A 53 -7.67 -10.40 -1.32
CA ASP A 53 -6.41 -10.94 -0.81
C ASP A 53 -5.60 -9.88 -0.06
N LEU A 54 -5.53 -8.65 -0.60
CA LEU A 54 -4.96 -7.51 0.09
C LEU A 54 -5.89 -7.08 1.24
N LYS A 55 -5.31 -6.85 2.42
CA LYS A 55 -6.06 -6.42 3.62
C LYS A 55 -5.84 -4.95 3.89
N LEU A 56 -6.92 -4.22 4.17
CA LEU A 56 -6.84 -2.81 4.54
C LEU A 56 -6.02 -2.63 5.82
N GLY A 57 -5.14 -1.64 5.85
CA GLY A 57 -4.39 -1.23 7.02
C GLY A 57 -4.35 0.30 7.13
N GLY A 58 -3.97 0.78 8.32
CA GLY A 58 -3.86 2.19 8.61
C GLY A 58 -2.68 2.51 9.52
N CYS A 59 -2.04 3.65 9.26
CA CYS A 59 -1.19 4.32 10.22
C CYS A 59 -2.12 5.11 11.12
N VAL A 60 -2.09 4.79 12.41
CA VAL A 60 -3.07 5.33 13.34
C VAL A 60 -2.42 6.01 14.53
N ARG A 61 -3.13 7.00 15.07
CA ARG A 61 -2.80 7.66 16.33
C ARG A 61 -3.94 7.49 17.32
N GLU A 62 -3.59 7.41 18.60
CA GLU A 62 -4.59 7.47 19.65
C GLU A 62 -5.11 8.91 19.75
N ALA A 63 -6.39 9.08 19.48
CA ALA A 63 -7.07 10.36 19.57
C ALA A 63 -7.74 10.54 20.94
N HIS A 64 -8.19 11.76 21.23
CA HIS A 64 -8.89 12.05 22.48
C HIS A 64 -10.15 11.18 22.61
N LYS A 65 -10.28 10.49 23.76
CA LYS A 65 -11.41 9.61 24.14
C LYS A 65 -11.43 8.21 23.52
N ARG A 66 -10.27 7.59 23.26
CA ARG A 66 -10.14 6.21 22.75
C ARG A 66 -10.70 6.01 21.34
N THR A 67 -10.85 7.08 20.58
CA THR A 67 -10.99 7.00 19.13
C THR A 67 -9.60 6.80 18.52
N ILE A 68 -9.56 6.13 17.37
CA ILE A 68 -8.33 5.87 16.63
C ILE A 68 -8.47 6.68 15.36
N ASP A 69 -7.65 7.72 15.21
CA ASP A 69 -7.59 8.49 13.96
C ASP A 69 -6.65 7.78 13.01
N VAL A 70 -7.05 7.66 11.75
CA VAL A 70 -6.23 7.04 10.70
C VAL A 70 -5.64 8.15 9.83
N ASP A 71 -4.34 8.36 9.97
CA ASP A 71 -3.61 9.41 9.24
C ASP A 71 -3.30 8.99 7.80
N HIS A 72 -3.08 7.69 7.59
CA HIS A 72 -2.74 7.16 6.28
C HIS A 72 -3.27 5.74 6.08
N TRP A 73 -3.87 5.50 4.92
CA TRP A 73 -4.40 4.19 4.53
C TRP A 73 -3.48 3.48 3.55
N PHE A 74 -3.34 2.18 3.74
CA PHE A 74 -2.56 1.30 2.88
C PHE A 74 -3.19 -0.08 2.85
N VAL A 75 -2.61 -1.01 2.08
CA VAL A 75 -2.99 -2.42 2.12
C VAL A 75 -1.80 -3.30 2.47
N THR A 76 -2.08 -4.48 2.99
CA THR A 76 -1.08 -5.47 3.37
C THR A 76 -1.31 -6.81 2.70
N THR A 77 -0.22 -7.53 2.47
CA THR A 77 -0.23 -8.94 2.07
C THR A 77 0.84 -9.70 2.82
N GLU A 78 0.55 -10.94 3.19
CA GLU A 78 1.54 -11.85 3.77
C GLU A 78 2.09 -12.74 2.66
N ARG A 79 3.38 -12.61 2.35
CA ARG A 79 4.07 -13.38 1.30
C ARG A 79 5.49 -13.68 1.73
N LEU A 80 5.98 -14.87 1.40
CA LEU A 80 7.38 -15.25 1.63
C LEU A 80 7.79 -15.05 3.10
N ASP A 81 6.95 -15.52 4.03
CA ASP A 81 7.11 -15.38 5.48
C ASP A 81 7.28 -13.93 5.96
N SER A 82 6.80 -12.96 5.16
CA SER A 82 6.93 -11.53 5.43
C SER A 82 5.60 -10.81 5.22
N LEU A 83 5.28 -9.91 6.14
CA LEU A 83 4.24 -8.90 5.92
C LEU A 83 4.80 -7.82 4.98
N LEU A 84 4.05 -7.46 3.95
CA LEU A 84 4.37 -6.38 3.03
C LEU A 84 3.25 -5.35 3.04
N CYS A 85 3.63 -4.07 2.97
CA CYS A 85 2.73 -2.92 2.92
C CYS A 85 2.77 -2.33 1.51
N LEU A 86 1.63 -1.96 0.96
CA LEU A 86 1.48 -1.35 -0.36
C LEU A 86 0.61 -0.11 -0.28
N ASP A 87 1.12 1.00 -0.80
CA ASP A 87 0.38 2.24 -1.05
C ASP A 87 0.89 2.88 -2.36
N ALA A 88 0.60 4.17 -2.61
CA ALA A 88 1.09 4.86 -3.81
C ALA A 88 2.63 4.93 -3.94
N ASN A 89 3.37 4.75 -2.83
CA ASN A 89 4.82 4.69 -2.81
C ASN A 89 5.37 3.29 -3.15
N GLY A 90 4.50 2.33 -3.42
CA GLY A 90 4.84 0.97 -3.78
C GLY A 90 4.96 0.05 -2.57
N LEU A 91 5.49 -1.15 -2.83
CA LEU A 91 5.62 -2.22 -1.86
C LEU A 91 6.82 -1.97 -0.94
N MET A 92 6.60 -2.10 0.36
CA MET A 92 7.60 -1.89 1.42
C MET A 92 7.46 -2.94 2.51
N THR A 93 8.53 -3.15 3.30
CA THR A 93 8.39 -3.86 4.58
C THR A 93 7.77 -2.91 5.62
N PRO A 94 7.09 -3.43 6.66
CA PRO A 94 6.52 -2.61 7.72
C PRO A 94 7.52 -1.64 8.34
N SER A 95 8.77 -2.08 8.56
CA SER A 95 9.82 -1.21 9.11
C SER A 95 10.19 -0.04 8.18
N ALA A 96 10.21 -0.26 6.87
CA ALA A 96 10.48 0.79 5.89
C ALA A 96 9.29 1.73 5.75
N PHE A 97 8.09 1.18 5.81
CA PHE A 97 6.83 1.92 5.77
C PHE A 97 6.71 2.87 6.97
N ILE A 98 6.90 2.35 8.19
CA ILE A 98 6.87 3.14 9.43
C ILE A 98 7.90 4.27 9.37
N ARG A 99 9.16 3.96 9.06
CA ARG A 99 10.21 4.99 8.95
C ARG A 99 9.85 6.09 7.95
N TYR A 100 9.27 5.72 6.81
CA TYR A 100 8.86 6.69 5.80
C TYR A 100 7.79 7.65 6.38
N TRP A 101 6.72 7.12 6.94
CA TRP A 101 5.61 7.94 7.44
C TRP A 101 5.92 8.70 8.74
N GLU A 102 6.79 8.17 9.60
CA GLU A 102 7.28 8.90 10.78
C GLU A 102 8.15 10.10 10.39
N HIS A 103 9.02 9.96 9.37
CA HIS A 103 10.04 10.96 9.05
C HIS A 103 9.63 11.94 7.96
N VAL A 104 8.93 11.49 6.93
CA VAL A 104 8.58 12.33 5.76
C VAL A 104 7.36 13.19 6.05
N GLU A 105 6.38 12.63 6.77
CA GLU A 105 5.10 13.31 7.05
C GLU A 105 4.99 13.83 8.48
N ALA A 106 6.08 13.73 9.26
CA ALA A 106 6.19 14.24 10.63
C ALA A 106 5.04 13.84 11.57
N LEU A 107 4.43 12.66 11.34
CA LEU A 107 3.23 12.20 12.07
C LEU A 107 3.48 11.88 13.56
N GLY A 108 4.73 11.87 14.01
CA GLY A 108 5.12 11.44 15.35
C GLY A 108 5.11 9.91 15.48
N GLN A 109 4.94 9.39 16.71
CA GLN A 109 4.88 7.94 16.93
C GLN A 109 3.55 7.38 16.38
N ILE A 110 3.62 6.71 15.24
CA ILE A 110 2.47 6.08 14.58
C ILE A 110 2.34 4.61 15.01
N MET A 111 1.11 4.14 15.18
CA MET A 111 0.82 2.72 15.37
C MET A 111 0.37 2.10 14.05
N PHE A 112 0.82 0.88 13.78
CA PHE A 112 0.40 0.10 12.63
C PHE A 112 -0.79 -0.77 12.99
N ARG A 113 -1.92 -0.59 12.31
CA ARG A 113 -3.13 -1.42 12.49
C ARG A 113 -3.54 -2.06 11.18
N ILE A 114 -3.67 -3.38 11.18
CA ILE A 114 -4.34 -4.13 10.11
C ILE A 114 -5.83 -4.19 10.46
N GLN A 115 -6.68 -3.93 9.47
CA GLN A 115 -8.13 -3.80 9.62
C GLN A 115 -8.52 -2.84 10.76
N PRO A 116 -8.05 -1.59 10.74
CA PRO A 116 -8.50 -0.61 11.73
C PRO A 116 -10.02 -0.44 11.63
N SER A 117 -10.68 -0.31 12.79
CA SER A 117 -12.11 0.01 12.84
C SER A 117 -12.35 1.29 12.05
N PRO A 118 -13.33 1.33 11.12
CA PRO A 118 -13.48 2.39 10.12
C PRO A 118 -14.09 3.68 10.70
N ARG A 119 -13.79 4.03 11.96
CA ARG A 119 -14.07 5.40 12.43
C ARG A 119 -13.06 6.31 11.76
N VAL A 120 -13.37 6.63 10.51
CA VAL A 120 -12.64 7.57 9.68
C VAL A 120 -13.21 8.93 10.02
N ASP A 121 -12.61 9.61 11.01
CA ASP A 121 -12.95 11.01 11.32
C ASP A 121 -12.28 11.94 10.29
N GLY A 122 -12.50 11.66 9.00
CA GLY A 122 -11.99 12.42 7.87
C GLY A 122 -13.12 12.98 7.02
N GLU A 123 -12.96 14.20 6.51
CA GLU A 123 -13.94 14.90 5.66
C GLU A 123 -14.23 14.21 4.32
N ILE A 124 -13.51 13.13 4.00
CA ILE A 124 -13.59 12.46 2.71
C ILE A 124 -14.39 11.17 2.83
N PRO A 125 -15.61 11.15 2.26
CA PRO A 125 -16.45 9.96 2.32
C PRO A 125 -15.82 8.83 1.50
N ARG A 126 -15.93 7.62 2.05
CA ARG A 126 -15.56 6.39 1.34
C ARG A 126 -16.50 6.19 0.14
N ASP A 127 -16.05 6.50 -1.07
CA ASP A 127 -16.79 6.26 -2.31
C ASP A 127 -16.41 4.90 -2.92
N LEU A 128 -17.29 3.92 -2.75
CA LEU A 128 -17.13 2.58 -3.28
C LEU A 128 -17.22 2.51 -4.81
N MET A 129 -18.02 3.39 -5.44
CA MET A 129 -18.13 3.43 -6.91
C MET A 129 -16.84 3.97 -7.52
N PHE A 130 -16.28 5.02 -6.93
CA PHE A 130 -15.00 5.56 -7.37
C PHE A 130 -13.86 4.57 -7.11
N SER A 131 -13.83 3.91 -5.96
CA SER A 131 -12.85 2.86 -5.67
C SER A 131 -12.93 1.70 -6.67
N LYS A 132 -14.14 1.35 -7.14
CA LYS A 132 -14.31 0.35 -8.20
C LYS A 132 -13.79 0.82 -9.55
N LEU A 133 -13.98 2.10 -9.90
CA LEU A 133 -13.41 2.69 -11.11
C LEU A 133 -11.87 2.66 -11.06
N LEU A 134 -11.27 3.07 -9.94
CA LEU A 134 -9.83 2.98 -9.73
C LEU A 134 -9.33 1.53 -9.81
N SER A 135 -10.06 0.57 -9.23
CA SER A 135 -9.73 -0.86 -9.33
C SER A 135 -9.67 -1.34 -10.77
N ASN A 136 -10.60 -0.92 -11.62
CA ASN A 136 -10.56 -1.27 -13.05
C ASN A 136 -9.38 -0.61 -13.78
N GLN A 137 -9.03 0.64 -13.42
CA GLN A 137 -7.85 1.31 -13.98
C GLN A 137 -6.54 0.63 -13.55
N LEU A 138 -6.46 0.18 -12.29
CA LEU A 138 -5.34 -0.62 -11.79
C LEU A 138 -5.20 -1.91 -12.59
N GLU A 139 -6.30 -2.63 -12.81
CA GLU A 139 -6.29 -3.87 -13.60
C GLU A 139 -5.87 -3.62 -15.06
N GLN A 140 -6.31 -2.53 -15.68
CA GLN A 140 -5.88 -2.16 -17.04
C GLN A 140 -4.38 -1.84 -17.12
N ALA A 141 -3.80 -1.27 -16.05
CA ALA A 141 -2.42 -0.81 -16.04
C ALA A 141 -1.42 -1.87 -15.54
N LEU A 142 -1.83 -2.71 -14.59
CA LEU A 142 -0.99 -3.74 -13.93
C LEU A 142 -1.32 -5.17 -14.39
N GLY A 143 -2.46 -5.36 -15.05
CA GLY A 143 -3.01 -6.69 -15.32
C GLY A 143 -3.76 -7.28 -14.11
N PRO A 144 -4.18 -8.55 -14.21
CA PRO A 144 -4.80 -9.29 -13.12
C PRO A 144 -3.90 -9.38 -11.89
N TYR A 145 -4.50 -9.29 -10.70
CA TYR A 145 -3.75 -9.32 -9.44
C TYR A 145 -2.89 -10.58 -9.28
N GLU A 146 -3.41 -11.75 -9.68
CA GLU A 146 -2.71 -13.03 -9.54
C GLU A 146 -1.42 -13.06 -10.36
N GLN A 147 -1.39 -12.40 -11.52
CA GLN A 147 -0.20 -12.30 -12.35
C GLN A 147 0.81 -11.35 -11.69
N TRP A 148 0.33 -10.17 -11.26
CA TRP A 148 1.17 -9.18 -10.60
C TRP A 148 1.84 -9.74 -9.34
N ILE A 149 1.08 -10.40 -8.46
CA ILE A 149 1.64 -10.94 -7.21
C ILE A 149 2.62 -12.10 -7.45
N ALA A 150 2.40 -12.91 -8.49
CA ALA A 150 3.35 -13.94 -8.90
C ALA A 150 4.68 -13.32 -9.36
N GLU A 151 4.65 -12.24 -10.14
CA GLU A 151 5.84 -11.49 -10.54
C GLU A 151 6.56 -10.87 -9.33
N VAL A 152 5.82 -10.32 -8.35
CA VAL A 152 6.40 -9.83 -7.10
C VAL A 152 7.18 -10.94 -6.40
N ILE A 153 6.57 -12.10 -6.23
CA ILE A 153 7.19 -13.26 -5.59
C ILE A 153 8.45 -13.70 -6.36
N GLN A 154 8.36 -13.80 -7.69
CA GLN A 154 9.49 -14.21 -8.53
C GLN A 154 10.67 -13.23 -8.42
N ASN A 155 10.42 -11.93 -8.49
CA ASN A 155 11.45 -10.90 -8.37
C ASN A 155 12.12 -10.92 -6.99
N CYS A 156 11.37 -11.26 -5.95
CA CYS A 156 11.91 -11.45 -4.61
C CYS A 156 12.82 -12.69 -4.52
N VAL A 157 12.45 -13.81 -5.13
CA VAL A 157 13.26 -15.05 -5.14
C VAL A 157 14.51 -14.90 -6.02
N SER A 158 14.42 -14.30 -7.20
CA SER A 158 15.57 -14.12 -8.11
C SER A 158 16.65 -13.20 -7.55
N SER A 159 16.32 -12.33 -6.59
CA SER A 159 17.31 -11.51 -5.86
C SER A 159 18.17 -12.31 -4.86
N GLN A 160 17.87 -13.58 -4.64
CA GLN A 160 18.61 -14.51 -3.77
C GLN A 160 19.66 -15.36 -4.52
N GLY A 161 20.26 -14.85 -5.61
CA GLY A 161 21.30 -15.55 -6.35
C GLY A 161 22.39 -16.17 -5.46
N PRO A 162 23.01 -17.29 -5.86
CA PRO A 162 23.85 -18.10 -4.98
C PRO A 162 24.94 -17.24 -4.35
N GLY A 163 24.93 -17.17 -3.02
CA GLY A 163 25.94 -16.48 -2.25
C GLY A 163 27.32 -16.97 -2.69
N ALA A 164 28.13 -16.05 -3.20
CA ALA A 164 29.54 -16.31 -3.39
C ALA A 164 30.11 -16.72 -2.03
N LEU A 165 30.53 -17.98 -1.93
CA LEU A 165 31.31 -18.46 -0.80
C LEU A 165 32.54 -17.54 -0.66
N PRO A 166 32.82 -17.02 0.54
CA PRO A 166 34.08 -16.30 0.75
C PRO A 166 35.22 -17.27 0.47
N ARG A 167 36.14 -16.86 -0.41
CA ARG A 167 37.46 -17.48 -0.55
C ARG A 167 38.32 -17.14 0.65
#